data_AF-A0A1F7URS7-F1
#
_entry.id   AF-A0A1F7URS7-F1
#
_cell.length_a   1.000
_cell.length_b   1.000
_cell.length_c   1.000
_cell.angle_alpha   90.00
_cell.angle_beta   90.00
_cell.angle_gamma   90.00
#
_symmetry.space_group_name_H-M   'P 1'
#
loop_
_entity.id
_entity.type
_entity.pdbx_description
1 polymer ?
#
loop_
_entity_poly.entity_id
_entity_poly.type
_entity_poly.pdbx_seq_one_letter_code
_entity_poly.pdbx_strand_id
1 'polypeptide(L)'
;MLLLSRILSSVSAFSVLVVLSIAVRWPAQWPYWLAIVILVAVATALLLIKLIKKEHSRFDLNAPDFNTSQLAPTLSWWQLLPTPILLSSVALGLLLFLETELGRQLLIILAAALIGLFWENIRRHWQDVGRYPKHYLESASLLIHVAVVWVAAAGFFRLLLDPTILPIFLATNAYTISTIIIILAVFLLDFRAIWLSRYPADRVWLLLVIESLLVGEFFWMLNFLPLSPDVKAFLVAIEYYTMAALARSHFDGTLNLVVIRRYVYFIFAVSIAVLVTARWLV
;
A
#
# COMPACT_ATOMS: atom_id res chain seq x y z
N MET A 1 19.47 -29.36 -8.12
CA MET A 1 18.34 -29.67 -9.02
C MET A 1 16.96 -29.32 -8.45
N LEU A 2 16.65 -29.56 -7.17
CA LEU A 2 15.33 -29.25 -6.57
C LEU A 2 14.98 -27.76 -6.41
N LEU A 3 15.98 -26.87 -6.39
CA LEU A 3 15.77 -25.41 -6.36
C LEU A 3 15.44 -24.82 -7.74
N LEU A 4 16.03 -25.39 -8.80
CA LEU A 4 15.80 -24.94 -10.18
C LEU A 4 14.39 -25.34 -10.67
N SER A 5 13.89 -26.52 -10.26
CA SER A 5 12.53 -26.96 -10.60
C SER A 5 11.45 -26.17 -9.86
N ARG A 6 11.71 -25.70 -8.62
CA ARG A 6 10.82 -24.79 -7.90
C ARG A 6 10.77 -23.41 -8.54
N ILE A 7 11.91 -22.85 -8.93
CA ILE A 7 11.98 -21.56 -9.63
C ILE A 7 11.31 -21.66 -11.00
N LEU A 8 11.51 -22.74 -11.77
CA LEU A 8 10.80 -22.97 -13.04
C LEU A 8 9.27 -23.10 -12.86
N SER A 9 8.81 -23.71 -11.76
CA SER A 9 7.36 -23.84 -11.49
C SER A 9 6.68 -22.52 -11.07
N SER A 10 7.41 -21.62 -10.39
CA SER A 10 6.94 -20.26 -10.09
C SER A 10 7.01 -19.34 -11.30
N VAL A 11 8.01 -19.51 -12.17
CA VAL A 11 8.07 -18.82 -13.47
C VAL A 11 6.95 -19.32 -14.40
N SER A 12 6.56 -20.61 -14.33
CA SER A 12 5.43 -21.12 -15.13
C SER A 12 4.07 -20.57 -14.67
N ALA A 13 3.88 -20.25 -13.39
CA ALA A 13 2.66 -19.59 -12.91
C ALA A 13 2.56 -18.14 -13.40
N PHE A 14 3.69 -17.43 -13.43
CA PHE A 14 3.78 -16.08 -14.01
C PHE A 14 3.55 -16.10 -15.53
N SER A 15 4.10 -17.07 -16.24
CA SER A 15 3.84 -17.28 -17.68
C SER A 15 2.40 -17.66 -17.97
N VAL A 16 1.74 -18.45 -17.11
CA VAL A 16 0.32 -18.81 -17.25
C VAL A 16 -0.58 -17.60 -16.99
N LEU A 17 -0.24 -16.71 -16.05
CA LEU A 17 -0.95 -15.45 -15.82
C LEU A 17 -0.76 -14.45 -16.98
N VAL A 18 0.43 -14.40 -17.57
CA VAL A 18 0.72 -13.59 -18.78
C VAL A 18 0.04 -14.18 -20.03
N VAL A 19 -0.10 -15.49 -20.13
CA VAL A 19 -0.86 -16.13 -21.22
C VAL A 19 -2.37 -15.96 -21.04
N LEU A 20 -2.86 -15.97 -19.80
CA LEU A 20 -4.27 -15.69 -19.47
C LEU A 20 -4.63 -14.22 -19.70
N SER A 21 -3.70 -13.28 -19.48
CA SER A 21 -3.91 -11.86 -19.78
C SER A 21 -3.98 -11.55 -21.28
N ILE A 22 -3.46 -12.44 -22.13
CA ILE A 22 -3.53 -12.33 -23.60
C ILE A 22 -4.79 -13.04 -24.18
N ALA A 23 -5.40 -13.99 -23.47
CA ALA A 23 -6.35 -14.94 -24.08
C ALA A 23 -7.86 -14.69 -23.87
N VAL A 24 -8.32 -13.76 -23.02
CA VAL A 24 -9.76 -13.75 -22.62
C VAL A 24 -10.51 -12.45 -22.95
N ARG A 25 -11.41 -12.54 -23.94
CA ARG A 25 -12.36 -11.52 -24.41
C ARG A 25 -13.46 -11.16 -23.37
N TRP A 26 -13.14 -10.28 -22.43
CA TRP A 26 -13.72 -8.95 -22.09
C TRP A 26 -15.21 -8.51 -22.22
N PRO A 27 -16.26 -9.28 -21.86
CA PRO A 27 -17.18 -8.62 -20.88
C PRO A 27 -17.93 -9.52 -19.88
N ALA A 28 -18.01 -10.84 -20.10
CA ALA A 28 -18.95 -11.69 -19.37
C ALA A 28 -18.41 -12.28 -18.05
N GLN A 29 -17.12 -12.12 -17.75
CA GLN A 29 -16.45 -12.85 -16.67
C GLN A 29 -15.87 -11.98 -15.55
N TRP A 30 -16.14 -10.68 -15.53
CA TRP A 30 -15.67 -9.77 -14.48
C TRP A 30 -16.01 -10.20 -13.03
N PRO A 31 -17.11 -10.91 -12.72
CA PRO A 31 -17.38 -11.38 -11.36
C PRO A 31 -16.37 -12.45 -10.90
N TYR A 32 -15.87 -13.27 -11.83
CA TYR A 32 -14.84 -14.27 -11.53
C TYR A 32 -13.50 -13.60 -11.26
N TRP A 33 -13.16 -12.56 -12.01
CA TRP A 33 -11.96 -11.76 -11.76
C TRP A 33 -12.04 -11.01 -10.43
N LEU A 34 -13.20 -10.46 -10.07
CA LEU A 34 -13.42 -9.85 -8.76
C LEU A 34 -13.27 -10.87 -7.62
N ALA A 35 -13.81 -12.08 -7.80
CA ALA A 35 -13.63 -13.16 -6.86
C ALA A 35 -12.15 -13.58 -6.73
N ILE A 36 -11.41 -13.65 -7.85
CA ILE A 36 -9.96 -13.89 -7.87
C ILE A 36 -9.23 -12.78 -7.12
N VAL A 37 -9.60 -11.51 -7.31
CA VAL A 37 -8.99 -10.36 -6.62
C VAL A 37 -9.15 -10.46 -5.11
N ILE A 38 -10.37 -10.77 -4.67
CA ILE A 38 -10.68 -10.95 -3.25
C ILE A 38 -9.94 -12.18 -2.71
N LEU A 39 -9.89 -13.28 -3.47
CA LEU A 39 -9.16 -14.50 -3.09
C LEU A 39 -7.65 -14.28 -3.03
N VAL A 40 -7.10 -13.46 -3.92
CA VAL A 40 -5.68 -13.08 -3.91
C VAL A 40 -5.42 -12.24 -2.67
N ALA A 41 -6.18 -11.18 -2.40
CA ALA A 41 -6.04 -10.37 -1.18
C ALA A 41 -6.15 -11.21 0.12
N VAL A 42 -7.06 -12.18 0.14
CA VAL A 42 -7.20 -13.11 1.28
C VAL A 42 -6.03 -14.09 1.34
N ALA A 43 -5.59 -14.65 0.22
CA ALA A 43 -4.48 -15.60 0.15
C ALA A 43 -3.14 -14.93 0.48
N THR A 44 -2.94 -13.67 0.07
CA THR A 44 -1.75 -12.87 0.37
C THR A 44 -1.72 -12.52 1.84
N ALA A 45 -2.85 -12.11 2.44
CA ALA A 45 -2.97 -11.99 3.89
C ALA A 45 -2.63 -13.30 4.61
N LEU A 46 -3.14 -14.45 4.14
CA LEU A 46 -2.83 -15.78 4.71
C LEU A 46 -1.35 -16.21 4.52
N LEU A 47 -0.74 -15.85 3.40
CA LEU A 47 0.68 -16.09 3.12
C LEU A 47 1.57 -15.25 4.02
N LEU A 48 1.25 -13.96 4.19
CA LEU A 48 1.88 -13.09 5.16
C LEU A 48 1.81 -13.73 6.54
N ILE A 49 0.64 -14.24 6.94
CA ILE A 49 0.44 -14.92 8.23
C ILE A 49 1.30 -16.17 8.37
N LYS A 50 1.43 -17.01 7.33
CA LYS A 50 2.28 -18.21 7.38
C LYS A 50 3.77 -17.85 7.47
N LEU A 51 4.19 -16.81 6.75
CA LEU A 51 5.57 -16.31 6.79
C LEU A 51 5.89 -15.68 8.15
N ILE A 52 4.97 -14.87 8.67
CA ILE A 52 4.99 -14.32 10.03
C ILE A 52 5.10 -15.44 11.07
N LYS A 53 4.32 -16.52 10.95
CA LYS A 53 4.38 -17.67 11.89
C LYS A 53 5.71 -18.42 11.81
N LYS A 54 6.30 -18.53 10.61
CA LYS A 54 7.61 -19.14 10.39
C LYS A 54 8.74 -18.26 10.97
N GLU A 55 8.63 -16.95 10.84
CA GLU A 55 9.57 -15.99 11.40
C GLU A 55 9.47 -15.92 12.93
N HIS A 56 8.25 -15.99 13.48
CA HIS A 56 7.98 -16.11 14.92
C HIS A 56 8.66 -17.35 15.56
N SER A 57 8.85 -18.44 14.82
CA SER A 57 9.59 -19.63 15.32
C SER A 57 11.12 -19.44 15.37
N ARG A 58 11.66 -18.37 14.76
CA ARG A 58 13.06 -17.93 14.90
C ARG A 58 13.23 -16.80 15.93
N PHE A 59 12.14 -16.28 16.48
CA PHE A 59 12.14 -15.19 17.45
C PHE A 59 12.27 -15.76 18.87
N ASP A 60 13.41 -15.53 19.50
CA ASP A 60 13.57 -15.75 20.94
C ASP A 60 12.92 -14.57 21.68
N LEU A 61 11.72 -14.80 22.21
CA LEU A 61 10.92 -13.82 22.98
C LEU A 61 11.59 -13.40 24.30
N ASN A 62 12.73 -14.02 24.65
CA ASN A 62 13.51 -13.75 25.86
C ASN A 62 14.75 -12.87 25.62
N ALA A 63 14.95 -12.34 24.40
CA ALA A 63 16.02 -11.37 24.18
C ALA A 63 15.76 -10.14 25.06
N PRO A 64 16.73 -9.73 25.92
CA PRO A 64 16.52 -8.70 26.93
C PRO A 64 16.01 -7.42 26.27
N ASP A 65 14.97 -6.85 26.88
CA ASP A 65 14.26 -5.65 26.47
C ASP A 65 15.15 -4.69 25.69
N PHE A 66 14.87 -4.56 24.39
CA PHE A 66 15.51 -3.55 23.55
C PHE A 66 15.14 -2.20 24.16
N ASN A 67 16.08 -1.60 24.89
CA ASN A 67 15.90 -0.36 25.64
C ASN A 67 15.36 0.73 24.69
N THR A 68 14.04 0.92 24.72
CA THR A 68 13.30 1.91 23.92
C THR A 68 13.74 3.36 24.19
N SER A 69 14.59 3.57 25.19
CA SER A 69 15.19 4.85 25.57
C SER A 69 16.48 5.20 24.82
N GLN A 70 17.08 4.29 24.05
CA GLN A 70 18.41 4.50 23.43
C GLN A 70 18.40 4.71 21.90
N LEU A 71 17.24 4.65 21.24
CA LEU A 71 17.15 4.83 19.79
C LEU A 71 16.33 6.06 19.43
N ALA A 72 16.71 7.23 19.90
CA ALA A 72 16.41 8.43 19.12
C ALA A 72 17.61 8.65 18.20
N PRO A 73 17.66 8.07 16.98
CA PRO A 73 18.57 8.63 16.00
C PRO A 73 18.22 10.11 15.88
N THR A 74 19.21 10.99 15.96
CA THR A 74 19.05 12.40 15.64
C THR A 74 18.55 12.48 14.21
N LEU A 75 17.22 12.50 14.04
CA LEU A 75 16.56 12.49 12.74
C LEU A 75 17.02 13.73 12.00
N SER A 76 17.75 13.51 10.92
CA SER A 76 18.26 14.61 10.13
C SER A 76 17.13 15.17 9.29
N TRP A 77 17.00 16.48 9.18
CA TRP A 77 15.83 17.12 8.56
C TRP A 77 15.53 16.64 7.14
N TRP A 78 16.56 16.30 6.34
CA TRP A 78 16.41 15.75 4.99
C TRP A 78 15.66 14.41 4.95
N GLN A 79 15.69 13.64 6.05
CA GLN A 79 15.02 12.35 6.15
C GLN A 79 13.49 12.48 6.34
N LEU A 80 13.01 13.68 6.66
CA LEU A 80 11.59 13.99 6.87
C LEU A 80 10.90 14.52 5.62
N LEU A 81 11.67 14.93 4.61
CA LEU A 81 11.15 15.46 3.34
C LEU A 81 10.46 14.45 2.41
N PRO A 82 10.78 13.14 2.40
CA PRO A 82 10.21 12.23 1.41
C PRO A 82 8.67 12.17 1.43
N THR A 83 8.04 12.08 2.60
CA THR A 83 6.57 12.01 2.72
C THR A 83 5.86 13.26 2.15
N PRO A 84 6.22 14.50 2.54
CA PRO A 84 5.59 15.69 1.96
C PRO A 84 5.94 15.88 0.48
N ILE A 85 7.15 15.51 0.03
CA ILE A 85 7.52 15.55 -1.40
C ILE A 85 6.68 14.57 -2.22
N LEU A 86 6.54 13.33 -1.75
CA LEU A 86 5.72 12.31 -2.41
C LEU A 86 4.27 12.76 -2.47
N LEU A 87 3.69 13.21 -1.36
CA LEU A 87 2.31 13.71 -1.30
C LEU A 87 2.08 14.86 -2.28
N SER A 88 2.99 15.84 -2.31
CA SER A 88 2.92 16.96 -3.25
C SER A 88 3.01 16.48 -4.70
N SER A 89 3.92 15.55 -4.99
CA SER A 89 4.14 15.03 -6.35
C SER A 89 2.92 14.28 -6.87
N VAL A 90 2.32 13.41 -6.06
CA VAL A 90 1.13 12.65 -6.45
C VAL A 90 -0.11 13.54 -6.54
N ALA A 91 -0.24 14.55 -5.67
CA ALA A 91 -1.33 15.53 -5.73
C ALA A 91 -1.23 16.39 -7.00
N LEU A 92 -0.04 16.89 -7.34
CA LEU A 92 0.21 17.59 -8.60
C LEU A 92 -0.10 16.72 -9.81
N GLY A 93 0.26 15.43 -9.77
CA GLY A 93 -0.10 14.46 -10.79
C GLY A 93 -1.61 14.32 -10.95
N LEU A 94 -2.36 14.14 -9.85
CA LEU A 94 -3.81 13.98 -9.89
C LEU A 94 -4.54 15.25 -10.35
N LEU A 95 -4.01 16.45 -10.06
CA LEU A 95 -4.59 17.72 -10.50
C LEU A 95 -4.77 17.80 -12.02
N LEU A 96 -3.88 17.16 -12.80
CA LEU A 96 -3.96 17.14 -14.25
C LEU A 96 -5.22 16.44 -14.77
N PHE A 97 -5.80 15.53 -13.99
CA PHE A 97 -6.96 14.72 -14.38
C PHE A 97 -8.27 15.15 -13.72
N LEU A 98 -8.25 16.15 -12.83
CA LEU A 98 -9.47 16.68 -12.23
C LEU A 98 -10.10 17.70 -13.18
N GLU A 99 -11.32 17.42 -13.61
CA GLU A 99 -12.06 18.30 -14.53
C GLU A 99 -12.65 19.53 -13.83
N THR A 100 -13.10 19.35 -12.57
CA THR A 100 -13.80 20.40 -11.83
C THR A 100 -12.85 21.27 -11.02
N GLU A 101 -13.04 22.59 -11.08
CA GLU A 101 -12.28 23.56 -10.29
C GLU A 101 -12.42 23.30 -8.78
N LEU A 102 -13.63 22.95 -8.34
CA LEU A 102 -13.89 22.57 -6.95
C LEU A 102 -13.08 21.33 -6.54
N GLY A 103 -13.01 20.30 -7.40
CA GLY A 103 -12.21 19.12 -7.12
C GLY A 103 -10.72 19.44 -6.99
N ARG A 104 -10.18 20.31 -7.86
CA ARG A 104 -8.80 20.79 -7.80
C ARG A 104 -8.50 21.53 -6.50
N GLN A 105 -9.38 22.47 -6.12
CA GLN A 105 -9.24 23.23 -4.88
C GLN A 105 -9.31 22.33 -3.65
N LEU A 106 -10.25 21.38 -3.60
CA LEU A 106 -10.35 20.42 -2.51
C LEU A 106 -9.09 19.55 -2.39
N LEU A 107 -8.52 19.09 -3.50
CA LEU A 107 -7.28 18.31 -3.48
C LEU A 107 -6.09 19.13 -2.96
N ILE A 108 -5.96 20.39 -3.39
CA ILE A 108 -4.91 21.30 -2.90
C ILE A 108 -5.04 21.54 -1.40
N ILE A 109 -6.26 21.85 -0.94
CA ILE A 109 -6.54 22.08 0.49
C ILE A 109 -6.25 20.81 1.29
N LEU A 110 -6.68 19.65 0.82
CA LEU A 110 -6.44 18.36 1.48
C LEU A 110 -4.94 18.06 1.58
N ALA A 111 -4.19 18.20 0.47
CA ALA A 111 -2.75 17.96 0.46
C ALA A 111 -2.02 18.93 1.40
N ALA A 112 -2.35 20.23 1.36
CA ALA A 112 -1.78 21.22 2.26
C ALA A 112 -2.09 20.92 3.73
N ALA A 113 -3.33 20.53 4.06
CA ALA A 113 -3.74 20.16 5.40
C ALA A 113 -2.98 18.93 5.91
N LEU A 114 -2.83 17.88 5.08
CA LEU A 114 -2.07 16.68 5.44
C LEU A 114 -0.58 16.95 5.64
N ILE A 115 0.04 17.81 4.81
CA ILE A 115 1.42 18.26 5.00
C ILE A 115 1.55 19.07 6.29
N GLY A 116 0.60 19.96 6.58
CA GLY A 116 0.55 20.70 7.84
C GLY A 116 0.45 19.78 9.05
N LEU A 117 -0.44 18.78 8.99
CA LEU A 117 -0.59 17.76 10.03
C LEU A 117 0.67 16.92 10.22
N PHE A 118 1.38 16.59 9.14
CA PHE A 118 2.66 15.88 9.21
C PHE A 118 3.70 16.69 10.00
N TRP A 119 3.92 17.95 9.62
CA TRP A 119 4.88 18.84 10.29
C TRP A 119 4.51 19.13 11.73
N GLU A 120 3.23 19.33 12.01
CA GLU A 120 2.74 19.54 13.38
C GLU A 120 2.98 18.32 14.26
N ASN A 121 2.79 17.10 13.74
CA ASN A 121 3.07 15.87 14.48
C ASN A 121 4.57 15.69 14.74
N ILE A 122 5.44 15.99 13.77
CA ILE A 122 6.89 15.98 13.96
C ILE A 122 7.30 17.01 15.02
N ARG A 123 6.76 18.24 14.94
CA ARG A 123 7.05 19.31 15.90
C ARG A 123 6.66 18.89 17.32
N ARG A 124 5.45 18.35 17.52
CA ARG A 124 4.98 17.86 18.84
C ARG A 124 5.81 16.68 19.34
N HIS A 125 6.22 15.77 18.45
CA HIS A 125 7.08 14.66 18.82
C HIS A 125 8.42 15.12 19.40
N TRP A 126 9.00 16.21 18.88
CA TRP A 126 10.26 16.76 19.39
C TRP A 126 10.11 17.70 20.59
N GLN A 127 9.05 18.53 20.62
CA GLN A 127 8.89 19.57 21.64
C GLN A 127 8.19 19.07 22.91
N ASP A 128 7.27 18.09 22.77
CA ASP A 128 6.42 17.60 23.87
C ASP A 128 6.70 16.13 24.19
N VAL A 129 7.97 15.70 24.17
CA VAL A 129 8.39 14.29 24.35
C VAL A 129 7.72 13.62 25.58
N GLY A 130 7.50 14.36 26.67
CA GLY A 130 6.88 13.84 27.89
C GLY A 130 5.35 13.71 27.87
N ARG A 131 4.65 14.37 26.93
CA ARG A 131 3.18 14.36 26.81
C ARG A 131 2.69 13.71 25.52
N TYR A 132 3.55 13.57 24.52
CA TYR A 132 3.21 12.99 23.24
C TYR A 132 2.99 11.47 23.42
N PRO A 133 1.79 10.94 23.09
CA PRO A 133 1.52 9.52 23.26
C PRO A 133 2.49 8.69 22.42
N LYS A 134 3.01 7.60 23.02
CA LYS A 134 3.74 6.58 22.28
C LYS A 134 2.85 6.12 21.12
N HIS A 135 3.42 5.90 19.94
CA HIS A 135 2.73 5.38 18.75
C HIS A 135 1.91 6.37 17.92
N TYR A 136 1.76 7.62 18.36
CA TYR A 136 0.92 8.61 17.68
C TYR A 136 1.52 9.10 16.35
N LEU A 137 2.84 9.29 16.29
CA LEU A 137 3.51 9.81 15.10
C LEU A 137 3.49 8.78 13.96
N GLU A 138 3.68 7.51 14.29
CA GLU A 138 3.61 6.40 13.33
C GLU A 138 2.17 6.22 12.82
N SER A 139 1.16 6.42 13.69
CA SER A 139 -0.25 6.33 13.29
C SER A 139 -0.67 7.50 12.40
N ALA A 140 -0.21 8.71 12.72
CA ALA A 140 -0.41 9.88 11.87
C ALA A 140 0.30 9.72 10.52
N SER A 141 1.53 9.23 10.52
CA SER A 141 2.30 8.94 9.31
C SER A 141 1.61 7.89 8.44
N LEU A 142 1.10 6.80 9.03
CA LEU A 142 0.35 5.78 8.31
C LEU A 142 -0.86 6.37 7.58
N LEU A 143 -1.63 7.24 8.24
CA LEU A 143 -2.78 7.90 7.61
C LEU A 143 -2.37 8.75 6.41
N ILE A 144 -1.27 9.49 6.53
CA ILE A 144 -0.73 10.28 5.42
C ILE A 144 -0.23 9.37 4.30
N HIS A 145 0.43 8.26 4.61
CA HIS A 145 0.90 7.31 3.61
C HIS A 145 -0.27 6.68 2.85
N VAL A 146 -1.36 6.34 3.55
CA VAL A 146 -2.60 5.87 2.90
C VAL A 146 -3.14 6.92 1.93
N ALA A 147 -3.12 8.20 2.32
CA ALA A 147 -3.52 9.28 1.42
C ALA A 147 -2.60 9.40 0.19
N VAL A 148 -1.28 9.26 0.36
CA VAL A 148 -0.31 9.25 -0.75
C VAL A 148 -0.62 8.11 -1.72
N VAL A 149 -0.78 6.88 -1.20
CA VAL A 149 -1.09 5.69 -2.01
C VAL A 149 -2.43 5.85 -2.72
N TRP A 150 -3.44 6.37 -2.04
CA TRP A 150 -4.76 6.64 -2.62
C TRP A 150 -4.69 7.63 -3.79
N VAL A 151 -4.05 8.80 -3.58
CA VAL A 151 -3.91 9.84 -4.60
C VAL A 151 -3.05 9.36 -5.77
N ALA A 152 -1.96 8.62 -5.49
CA ALA A 152 -1.12 8.02 -6.52
C ALA A 152 -1.90 7.03 -7.38
N ALA A 153 -2.62 6.09 -6.76
CA ALA A 153 -3.43 5.11 -7.46
C ALA A 153 -4.54 5.79 -8.27
N ALA A 154 -5.21 6.80 -7.71
CA ALA A 154 -6.24 7.57 -8.40
C ALA A 154 -5.71 8.28 -9.66
N GLY A 155 -4.48 8.83 -9.60
CA GLY A 155 -3.81 9.44 -10.73
C GLY A 155 -3.41 8.41 -11.79
N PHE A 156 -2.78 7.31 -11.39
CA PHE A 156 -2.37 6.28 -12.35
C PHE A 156 -3.55 5.58 -13.02
N PHE A 157 -4.62 5.23 -12.30
CA PHE A 157 -5.79 4.61 -12.94
C PHE A 157 -6.45 5.54 -13.96
N ARG A 158 -6.47 6.85 -13.72
CA ARG A 158 -6.97 7.83 -14.70
C ARG A 158 -6.04 7.92 -15.92
N LEU A 159 -4.72 8.02 -15.69
CA LEU A 159 -3.71 8.04 -16.75
C LEU A 159 -3.81 6.81 -17.66
N LEU A 160 -4.00 5.63 -17.07
CA LEU A 160 -4.02 4.36 -17.80
C LEU A 160 -5.32 4.12 -18.57
N LEU A 161 -6.43 4.74 -18.16
CA LEU A 161 -7.72 4.62 -18.84
C LEU A 161 -7.95 5.68 -19.91
N ASP A 162 -7.14 6.75 -19.97
CA ASP A 162 -7.30 7.83 -20.94
C ASP A 162 -6.49 7.57 -22.23
N PRO A 163 -7.14 7.13 -23.33
CA PRO A 163 -6.45 6.83 -24.58
C PRO A 163 -5.94 8.09 -25.30
N THR A 164 -6.39 9.29 -24.90
CA THR A 164 -5.91 10.55 -25.49
C THR A 164 -4.53 10.92 -24.97
N ILE A 165 -4.21 10.51 -23.74
CA ILE A 165 -2.92 10.76 -23.09
C ILE A 165 -1.95 9.62 -23.38
N LEU A 166 -2.43 8.38 -23.33
CA LEU A 166 -1.60 7.21 -23.51
C LEU A 166 -2.09 6.34 -24.67
N PRO A 167 -1.34 6.30 -25.80
CA PRO A 167 -1.68 5.43 -26.92
C PRO A 167 -1.73 3.95 -26.51
N ILE A 168 -2.65 3.19 -27.09
CA ILE A 168 -2.91 1.77 -26.76
C ILE A 168 -1.63 0.90 -26.83
N PHE A 169 -0.72 1.19 -27.76
CA PHE A 169 0.53 0.42 -27.89
C PHE A 169 1.53 0.67 -26.75
N LEU A 170 1.45 1.82 -26.06
CA LEU A 170 2.23 2.10 -24.85
C LEU A 170 1.51 1.66 -23.56
N ALA A 171 0.21 1.38 -23.62
CA ALA A 171 -0.61 1.02 -22.45
C ALA A 171 -0.03 -0.18 -21.70
N THR A 172 0.36 -1.25 -22.41
CA THR A 172 0.97 -2.45 -21.80
C THR A 172 2.22 -2.14 -20.98
N ASN A 173 3.09 -1.27 -21.51
CA ASN A 173 4.30 -0.86 -20.82
C ASN A 173 3.97 0.08 -19.64
N ALA A 174 2.98 0.95 -19.78
CA ALA A 174 2.57 1.86 -18.72
C ALA A 174 1.93 1.15 -17.53
N TYR A 175 1.15 0.07 -17.75
CA TYR A 175 0.65 -0.76 -16.64
C TYR A 175 1.82 -1.30 -15.80
N THR A 176 2.86 -1.80 -16.47
CA THR A 176 4.05 -2.34 -15.79
C THR A 176 4.83 -1.24 -15.08
N ILE A 177 5.07 -0.12 -15.75
CA ILE A 177 5.84 1.03 -15.19
C ILE A 177 5.10 1.64 -13.99
N SER A 178 3.80 1.89 -14.10
CA SER A 178 2.99 2.43 -12.98
C SER A 178 2.97 1.47 -11.79
N THR A 179 2.87 0.16 -12.03
CA THR A 179 2.96 -0.86 -10.98
C THR A 179 4.30 -0.80 -10.27
N ILE A 180 5.41 -0.72 -11.01
CA ILE A 180 6.76 -0.59 -10.45
C ILE A 180 6.88 0.70 -9.61
N ILE A 181 6.35 1.82 -10.11
CA ILE A 181 6.38 3.09 -9.36
C ILE A 181 5.59 2.97 -8.05
N ILE A 182 4.42 2.34 -8.07
CA ILE A 182 3.63 2.09 -6.84
C ILE A 182 4.41 1.22 -5.85
N ILE A 183 5.02 0.12 -6.31
CA ILE A 183 5.86 -0.76 -5.45
C ILE A 183 6.97 0.06 -4.80
N LEU A 184 7.70 0.85 -5.57
CA LEU A 184 8.80 1.68 -5.06
C LEU A 184 8.32 2.77 -4.10
N ALA A 185 7.17 3.38 -4.38
CA ALA A 185 6.59 4.40 -3.52
C ALA A 185 6.15 3.81 -2.16
N VAL A 186 5.44 2.68 -2.17
CA VAL A 186 5.02 1.96 -0.96
C VAL A 186 6.23 1.53 -0.14
N PHE A 187 7.21 0.88 -0.79
CA PHE A 187 8.45 0.48 -0.12
C PHE A 187 9.17 1.68 0.53
N LEU A 188 9.26 2.81 -0.17
CA LEU A 188 9.90 4.01 0.37
C LEU A 188 9.10 4.60 1.54
N LEU A 189 7.77 4.65 1.46
CA LEU A 189 6.90 5.13 2.54
C LEU A 189 7.06 4.26 3.78
N ASP A 190 6.99 2.93 3.65
CA ASP A 190 7.04 2.02 4.80
C ASP A 190 8.44 1.90 5.38
N PHE A 191 9.46 1.84 4.52
CA PHE A 191 10.85 1.91 4.95
C PHE A 191 11.06 3.12 5.83
N ARG A 192 10.51 4.29 5.45
CA ARG A 192 10.58 5.54 6.23
C ARG A 192 9.61 5.60 7.42
N ALA A 193 8.45 4.94 7.38
CA ALA A 193 7.56 4.84 8.54
C ALA A 193 8.27 4.14 9.72
N ILE A 194 9.09 3.13 9.41
CA ILE A 194 9.90 2.39 10.37
C ILE A 194 11.12 3.18 10.87
N TRP A 195 11.46 4.33 10.26
CA TRP A 195 12.51 5.25 10.76
C TRP A 195 12.18 5.86 12.12
N LEU A 196 10.97 5.68 12.65
CA LEU A 196 10.61 6.01 14.03
C LEU A 196 11.11 4.98 15.07
N SER A 197 12.16 4.24 14.69
CA SER A 197 13.22 3.70 15.56
C SER A 197 12.84 2.57 16.53
N ARG A 198 11.73 1.87 16.29
CA ARG A 198 11.37 0.70 17.11
C ARG A 198 12.04 -0.60 16.67
N TYR A 199 12.44 -0.73 15.40
CA TYR A 199 12.90 -2.01 14.84
C TYR A 199 14.19 -1.88 14.02
N PRO A 200 15.12 -2.84 14.12
CA PRO A 200 16.35 -2.80 13.36
C PRO A 200 16.08 -3.19 11.89
N ALA A 201 16.69 -2.45 10.95
CA ALA A 201 16.35 -2.49 9.53
C ALA A 201 16.59 -3.86 8.86
N ASP A 202 17.57 -4.61 9.37
CA ASP A 202 17.90 -5.99 8.99
C ASP A 202 16.77 -6.98 9.24
N ARG A 203 15.86 -6.67 10.18
CA ARG A 203 14.72 -7.54 10.55
C ARG A 203 13.42 -7.17 9.85
N VAL A 204 13.38 -6.04 9.16
CA VAL A 204 12.13 -5.48 8.62
C VAL A 204 12.09 -5.45 7.10
N TRP A 205 13.25 -5.39 6.44
CA TRP A 205 13.35 -5.22 4.98
C TRP A 205 12.57 -6.28 4.18
N LEU A 206 12.61 -7.56 4.60
CA LEU A 206 11.94 -8.64 3.87
C LEU A 206 10.44 -8.42 3.86
N LEU A 207 9.88 -8.07 5.01
CA LEU A 207 8.44 -7.85 5.16
C LEU A 207 7.99 -6.61 4.38
N LEU A 208 8.81 -5.55 4.34
CA LEU A 208 8.57 -4.37 3.49
C LEU A 208 8.58 -4.67 2.00
N VAL A 209 9.52 -5.50 1.55
CA VAL A 209 9.57 -5.94 0.15
C VAL A 209 8.31 -6.74 -0.18
N ILE A 210 7.90 -7.65 0.70
CA ILE A 210 6.69 -8.45 0.48
C ILE A 210 5.45 -7.54 0.45
N GLU A 211 5.29 -6.66 1.44
CA GLU A 211 4.17 -5.71 1.52
C GLU A 211 4.07 -4.84 0.25
N SER A 212 5.17 -4.21 -0.16
CA SER A 212 5.18 -3.36 -1.36
C SER A 212 4.86 -4.14 -2.64
N LEU A 213 5.37 -5.37 -2.78
CA LEU A 213 5.04 -6.25 -3.91
C LEU A 213 3.56 -6.63 -3.92
N LEU A 214 2.98 -6.94 -2.77
CA LEU A 214 1.57 -7.31 -2.67
C LEU A 214 0.64 -6.15 -3.02
N VAL A 215 0.93 -4.95 -2.53
CA VAL A 215 0.16 -3.75 -2.89
C VAL A 215 0.30 -3.43 -4.38
N GLY A 216 1.49 -3.62 -4.94
CA GLY A 216 1.73 -3.48 -6.38
C GLY A 216 0.98 -4.51 -7.23
N GLU A 217 1.01 -5.77 -6.85
CA GLU A 217 0.27 -6.85 -7.52
C GLU A 217 -1.23 -6.59 -7.46
N PHE A 218 -1.73 -6.13 -6.31
CA PHE A 218 -3.12 -5.75 -6.15
C PHE A 218 -3.50 -4.57 -7.06
N PHE A 219 -2.69 -3.52 -7.09
CA PHE A 219 -2.85 -2.40 -8.03
C PHE A 219 -2.90 -2.87 -9.49
N TRP A 220 -1.95 -3.72 -9.90
CA TRP A 220 -1.88 -4.26 -11.25
C TRP A 220 -3.15 -5.04 -11.60
N MET A 221 -3.57 -5.94 -10.72
CA MET A 221 -4.75 -6.78 -10.89
C MET A 221 -6.05 -5.97 -11.03
N LEU A 222 -6.21 -4.87 -10.28
CA LEU A 222 -7.38 -4.00 -10.40
C LEU A 222 -7.50 -3.33 -11.76
N ASN A 223 -6.43 -3.20 -12.54
CA ASN A 223 -6.52 -2.65 -13.91
C ASN A 223 -7.43 -3.49 -14.80
N PHE A 224 -7.53 -4.81 -14.56
CA PHE A 224 -8.34 -5.73 -15.35
C PHE A 224 -9.81 -5.81 -14.92
N LEU A 225 -10.20 -5.13 -13.84
CA LEU A 225 -11.59 -5.06 -13.40
C LEU A 225 -12.31 -3.85 -14.04
N PRO A 226 -13.58 -3.99 -14.44
CA PRO A 226 -14.41 -2.89 -14.94
C PRO A 226 -14.95 -2.04 -13.78
N LEU A 227 -14.03 -1.44 -13.01
CA LEU A 227 -14.32 -0.54 -11.91
C LEU A 227 -13.94 0.89 -12.28
N SER A 228 -14.62 1.87 -11.69
CA SER A 228 -14.20 3.26 -11.83
C SER A 228 -12.81 3.49 -11.19
N PRO A 229 -12.00 4.43 -11.71
CA PRO A 229 -10.69 4.77 -11.14
C PRO A 229 -10.71 5.05 -9.65
N ASP A 230 -11.76 5.72 -9.18
CA ASP A 230 -11.92 6.09 -7.77
C ASP A 230 -12.12 4.89 -6.87
N VAL A 231 -12.94 3.93 -7.30
CA VAL A 231 -13.16 2.68 -6.58
C VAL A 231 -11.88 1.86 -6.55
N LYS A 232 -11.18 1.75 -7.69
CA LYS A 232 -9.90 1.03 -7.74
C LYS A 232 -8.86 1.66 -6.80
N ALA A 233 -8.70 2.98 -6.85
CA ALA A 233 -7.77 3.71 -5.99
C ALA A 233 -8.08 3.52 -4.50
N PHE A 234 -9.36 3.55 -4.14
CA PHE A 234 -9.80 3.33 -2.77
C PHE A 234 -9.51 1.91 -2.28
N LEU A 235 -9.74 0.89 -3.12
CA LEU A 235 -9.39 -0.50 -2.81
C LEU A 235 -7.88 -0.66 -2.58
N VAL A 236 -7.02 -0.04 -3.41
CA VAL A 236 -5.55 -0.06 -3.19
C VAL A 236 -5.17 0.58 -1.87
N ALA A 237 -5.79 1.72 -1.53
CA ALA A 237 -5.52 2.41 -0.27
C ALA A 237 -5.89 1.59 0.97
N ILE A 238 -7.01 0.84 0.91
CA ILE A 238 -7.44 -0.06 1.98
C ILE A 238 -6.52 -1.26 2.11
N GLU A 239 -6.11 -1.84 0.98
CA GLU A 239 -5.17 -2.96 0.97
C GLU A 239 -3.85 -2.53 1.61
N TYR A 240 -3.30 -1.37 1.18
CA TYR A 240 -2.11 -0.79 1.78
C TYR A 240 -2.28 -0.54 3.28
N TYR A 241 -3.36 0.13 3.70
CA TYR A 241 -3.63 0.37 5.12
C TYR A 241 -3.60 -0.92 5.94
N THR A 242 -4.20 -1.98 5.40
CA THR A 242 -4.31 -3.24 6.12
C THR A 242 -2.99 -3.97 6.20
N MET A 243 -2.23 -4.02 5.10
CA MET A 243 -0.91 -4.63 5.11
C MET A 243 0.02 -3.90 6.09
N ALA A 244 0.04 -2.56 6.06
CA ALA A 244 0.85 -1.76 6.96
C ALA A 244 0.42 -1.92 8.43
N ALA A 245 -0.88 -2.01 8.69
CA ALA A 245 -1.40 -2.23 10.04
C ALA A 245 -1.09 -3.65 10.58
N LEU A 246 -1.14 -4.67 9.72
CA LEU A 246 -0.76 -6.04 10.08
C LEU A 246 0.75 -6.17 10.29
N ALA A 247 1.55 -5.57 9.40
CA ALA A 247 3.00 -5.48 9.50
C ALA A 247 3.41 -4.85 10.84
N ARG A 248 2.82 -3.71 11.18
CA ARG A 248 3.06 -3.04 12.46
C ARG A 248 2.64 -3.89 13.66
N SER A 249 1.47 -4.52 13.61
CA SER A 249 1.01 -5.41 14.68
C SER A 249 1.95 -6.59 14.88
N HIS A 250 2.55 -7.09 13.80
CA HIS A 250 3.57 -8.13 13.84
C HIS A 250 4.84 -7.65 14.53
N PHE A 251 5.37 -6.50 14.13
CA PHE A 251 6.58 -5.94 14.74
C PHE A 251 6.39 -5.56 16.22
N ASP A 252 5.17 -5.19 16.60
CA ASP A 252 4.80 -4.92 17.99
C ASP A 252 4.64 -6.19 18.85
N GLY A 253 4.73 -7.38 18.25
CA GLY A 253 4.46 -8.65 18.95
C GLY A 253 3.00 -8.83 19.37
N THR A 254 2.10 -7.98 18.89
CA THR A 254 0.67 -7.98 19.25
C THR A 254 -0.19 -8.74 18.24
N LEU A 255 0.40 -9.22 17.15
CA LEU A 255 -0.32 -9.94 16.11
C LEU A 255 -0.87 -11.26 16.63
N ASN A 256 -2.19 -11.31 16.76
CA ASN A 256 -2.93 -12.52 17.07
C ASN A 256 -4.04 -12.75 16.03
N LEU A 257 -4.65 -13.93 16.07
CA LEU A 257 -5.73 -14.30 15.15
C LEU A 257 -6.93 -13.34 15.23
N VAL A 258 -7.16 -12.73 16.39
CA VAL A 258 -8.27 -11.79 16.62
C VAL A 258 -8.03 -10.48 15.88
N VAL A 259 -6.81 -9.93 15.95
CA VAL A 259 -6.38 -8.73 15.24
C VAL A 259 -6.46 -8.96 13.73
N ILE A 260 -5.99 -10.12 13.25
CA ILE A 260 -6.11 -10.50 11.84
C ILE A 260 -7.57 -10.51 11.39
N ARG A 261 -8.44 -11.22 12.14
CA ARG A 261 -9.88 -11.28 11.82
C ARG A 261 -10.51 -9.90 11.78
N ARG A 262 -10.16 -9.01 12.71
CA ARG A 262 -10.66 -7.63 12.74
C ARG A 262 -10.32 -6.88 11.45
N TYR A 263 -9.08 -6.94 10.99
CA TYR A 263 -8.66 -6.27 9.76
C TYR A 263 -9.28 -6.91 8.51
N VAL A 264 -9.37 -8.23 8.45
CA VAL A 264 -10.04 -8.94 7.34
C VAL A 264 -11.53 -8.57 7.27
N TYR A 265 -12.24 -8.56 8.40
CA TYR A 265 -13.64 -8.13 8.43
C TYR A 265 -13.82 -6.66 8.07
N PHE A 266 -12.89 -5.80 8.49
CA PHE A 266 -12.88 -4.40 8.12
C PHE A 266 -12.72 -4.22 6.60
N ILE A 267 -11.70 -4.83 5.98
CA ILE A 267 -11.52 -4.79 4.52
C ILE A 267 -12.76 -5.33 3.83
N PHE A 268 -13.27 -6.48 4.27
CA PHE A 268 -14.41 -7.13 3.63
C PHE A 268 -15.66 -6.25 3.68
N ALA A 269 -15.97 -5.69 4.85
CA ALA A 269 -17.12 -4.80 5.03
C ALA A 269 -16.97 -3.51 4.21
N VAL A 270 -15.80 -2.88 4.23
CA VAL A 270 -15.55 -1.65 3.49
C VAL A 270 -15.54 -1.91 1.98
N SER A 271 -14.93 -3.02 1.54
CA SER A 271 -14.96 -3.43 0.13
C SER A 271 -16.39 -3.68 -0.32
N ILE A 272 -17.21 -4.39 0.44
CA ILE A 272 -18.64 -4.57 0.11
C ILE A 272 -19.35 -3.22 0.02
N ALA A 273 -19.15 -2.32 0.99
CA ALA A 273 -19.80 -1.01 0.99
C ALA A 273 -19.43 -0.21 -0.28
N VAL A 274 -18.17 -0.24 -0.67
CA VAL A 274 -17.67 0.43 -1.89
C VAL A 274 -18.24 -0.24 -3.14
N LEU A 275 -18.20 -1.56 -3.20
CA LEU A 275 -18.72 -2.33 -4.32
C LEU A 275 -20.23 -2.14 -4.48
N VAL A 276 -21.00 -1.99 -3.40
CA VAL A 276 -22.44 -1.70 -3.47
C VAL A 276 -22.72 -0.26 -3.90
N THR A 277 -21.88 0.69 -3.49
CA THR A 277 -22.05 2.12 -3.81
C THR A 277 -21.41 2.53 -5.15
N ALA A 278 -20.53 1.70 -5.69
CA ALA A 278 -19.89 1.92 -6.97
C ALA A 278 -20.93 1.92 -8.11
N ARG A 279 -20.86 2.93 -8.98
CA ARG A 279 -21.51 2.86 -10.29
C ARG A 279 -20.70 1.89 -11.16
N TRP A 280 -21.26 0.70 -11.38
CA TRP A 280 -20.63 -0.40 -12.14
C TRP A 280 -20.61 -0.22 -13.67
N LEU A 281 -20.96 0.96 -14.16
CA LEU A 281 -21.17 1.20 -15.58
C LEU A 281 -20.66 2.60 -15.94
N VAL A 282 -19.49 2.63 -16.57
CA VAL A 282 -19.14 3.58 -17.62
C VAL A 282 -18.65 2.76 -18.81
#